data_AF-A0A7S7SKI7-F1
#
_entry.id   AF-A0A7S7SKI7-F1
#
_cell.length_a   1.000
_cell.length_b   1.000
_cell.length_c   1.000
_cell.angle_alpha   90.00
_cell.angle_beta   90.00
_cell.angle_gamma   90.00
#
_symmetry.space_group_name_H-M   'P 1'
#
loop_
_entity.id
_entity.type
_entity.pdbx_description
1 polymer ?
#
loop_
_entity_poly.entity_id
_entity_poly.type
_entity_poly.pdbx_seq_one_letter_code
_entity_poly.pdbx_strand_id
1 'polypeptide(L)'
;MPRTTPSLLPRLARLVTSLGENIRMARLRRAHSLETVAERAGITRKTLYRVERGDPAVALGIYARVLQALRLENDLAAIAADDVLGRKLQDLNLEPKTRAPKRKVAANNPHQEEPGLAIPAQSPQAKPGTRKPRKNLPRKDQA
;
A
#
# COMPACT_ATOMS: atom_id res chain seq x y z
N MET A 1 13.88 36.60 -10.87
CA MET A 1 14.17 35.82 -12.08
C MET A 1 12.86 35.28 -12.66
N PRO A 2 12.58 35.46 -13.96
CA PRO A 2 11.41 34.85 -14.60
C PRO A 2 11.51 33.33 -14.52
N ARG A 3 10.42 32.65 -14.16
CA ARG A 3 10.39 31.19 -14.13
C ARG A 3 10.29 30.67 -15.54
N THR A 4 11.30 29.93 -15.98
CA THR A 4 11.29 29.23 -17.27
C THR A 4 10.21 28.16 -17.23
N THR A 5 9.13 28.37 -17.98
CA THR A 5 8.06 27.39 -18.15
C THR A 5 8.43 26.48 -19.31
N PRO A 6 8.53 25.16 -19.12
CA PRO A 6 8.85 24.26 -20.22
C PRO A 6 7.72 24.28 -21.25
N SER A 7 8.07 24.48 -22.53
CA SER A 7 7.12 24.38 -23.63
C SER A 7 6.71 22.91 -23.80
N LEU A 8 5.45 22.59 -23.55
CA LEU A 8 4.93 21.24 -23.65
C LEU A 8 4.24 21.02 -25.00
N LEU A 9 4.42 19.82 -25.56
CA LEU A 9 3.62 19.36 -26.68
C LEU A 9 2.13 19.32 -26.29
N PRO A 10 1.18 19.63 -27.20
CA PRO A 10 -0.23 19.72 -26.87
C PRO A 10 -0.81 18.45 -26.22
N ARG A 11 -0.34 17.27 -26.65
CA ARG A 11 -0.76 15.99 -26.06
C ARG A 11 -0.34 15.89 -24.59
N LEU A 12 0.89 16.27 -24.28
CA LEU A 12 1.41 16.23 -22.91
C LEU A 12 0.72 17.28 -22.04
N ALA A 13 0.50 18.49 -22.55
CA ALA A 13 -0.23 19.53 -21.83
C ALA A 13 -1.63 19.05 -21.39
N ARG A 14 -2.37 18.35 -22.26
CA ARG A 14 -3.67 17.77 -21.91
C ARG A 14 -3.57 16.75 -20.77
N LEU A 15 -2.54 15.90 -20.76
CA LEU A 15 -2.34 14.93 -19.67
C LEU A 15 -2.09 15.64 -18.33
N VAL A 16 -1.29 16.71 -18.32
CA VAL A 16 -1.05 17.49 -17.09
C VAL A 16 -2.32 18.21 -16.65
N THR A 17 -3.11 18.77 -17.58
CA THR A 17 -4.42 19.36 -17.26
C THR A 17 -5.37 18.32 -16.65
N SER A 18 -5.49 17.13 -17.24
CA SER A 18 -6.32 16.05 -16.71
C SER A 18 -5.86 15.58 -15.32
N LEU A 19 -4.56 15.56 -15.05
CA LEU A 19 -4.04 15.31 -13.70
C LEU A 19 -4.53 16.37 -12.71
N GLY A 20 -4.45 17.65 -13.07
CA GLY A 20 -4.97 18.75 -12.24
C GLY A 20 -6.48 18.64 -11.99
N GLU A 21 -7.25 18.30 -13.02
CA GLU A 21 -8.70 18.06 -12.93
C GLU A 21 -9.01 16.89 -11.98
N ASN A 22 -8.28 15.78 -12.07
CA ASN A 22 -8.44 14.65 -11.17
C ASN A 22 -8.19 15.04 -9.71
N ILE A 23 -7.17 15.85 -9.44
CA ILE A 23 -6.88 16.38 -8.09
C ILE A 23 -8.04 17.27 -7.61
N ARG A 24 -8.54 18.16 -8.48
CA ARG A 24 -9.70 19.00 -8.16
C ARG A 24 -10.93 18.16 -7.84
N MET A 25 -11.19 17.12 -8.63
CA MET A 25 -12.31 16.21 -8.40
C MET A 25 -12.14 15.43 -7.09
N ALA A 26 -10.94 14.96 -6.77
CA ALA A 26 -10.65 14.31 -5.49
C ALA A 26 -10.91 15.25 -4.31
N ARG A 27 -10.54 16.53 -4.42
CA ARG A 27 -10.83 17.55 -3.41
C ARG A 27 -12.33 17.76 -3.23
N LEU A 28 -13.07 17.96 -4.33
CA LEU A 28 -14.52 18.22 -4.30
C LEU A 28 -15.31 17.02 -3.76
N ARG A 29 -14.96 15.79 -4.16
CA ARG A 29 -15.59 14.55 -3.66
C ARG A 29 -15.46 14.37 -2.15
N ARG A 30 -14.42 14.96 -1.54
CA ARG A 30 -14.14 14.91 -0.10
C ARG A 30 -14.60 16.17 0.64
N ALA A 31 -15.32 17.06 -0.04
CA ALA A 31 -15.81 18.33 0.49
C ALA A 31 -14.70 19.20 1.14
N HIS A 32 -13.48 19.14 0.64
CA HIS A 32 -12.38 19.96 1.16
C HIS A 32 -12.36 21.33 0.48
N SER A 33 -12.33 22.39 1.29
CA SER A 33 -12.17 23.75 0.78
C SER A 33 -10.76 23.94 0.19
N LEU A 34 -10.61 24.93 -0.69
CA LEU A 34 -9.29 25.31 -1.22
C LEU A 34 -8.33 25.73 -0.09
N GLU A 35 -8.83 26.41 0.94
CA GLU A 35 -8.02 26.85 2.07
C GLU A 35 -7.49 25.68 2.87
N THR A 36 -8.37 24.74 3.24
CA THR A 36 -7.98 23.58 4.05
C THR A 36 -6.92 22.73 3.37
N VAL A 37 -7.02 22.51 2.05
CA VAL A 37 -6.01 21.73 1.32
C VAL A 37 -4.71 22.51 1.18
N ALA A 38 -4.79 23.82 0.88
CA ALA A 38 -3.60 24.66 0.74
C ALA A 38 -2.81 24.73 2.05
N GLU A 39 -3.51 24.87 3.18
CA GLU A 39 -2.92 24.90 4.52
C GLU A 39 -2.26 23.56 4.88
N ARG A 40 -2.96 22.44 4.68
CA ARG A 40 -2.40 21.09 4.90
C ARG A 40 -1.19 20.79 4.02
N ALA A 41 -1.21 21.27 2.78
CA ALA A 41 -0.08 21.13 1.86
C ALA A 41 1.03 22.16 2.12
N GLY A 42 0.81 23.15 3.00
CA GLY A 42 1.77 24.22 3.31
C GLY A 42 2.08 25.14 2.12
N ILE A 43 1.06 25.45 1.31
CA ILE A 43 1.17 26.30 0.12
C ILE A 43 0.09 27.38 0.11
N THR A 44 0.23 28.37 -0.78
CA THR A 44 -0.81 29.40 -0.95
C THR A 44 -1.99 28.86 -1.78
N ARG A 45 -3.19 29.42 -1.58
CA ARG A 45 -4.38 29.12 -2.41
C ARG A 45 -4.11 29.32 -3.90
N LYS A 46 -3.32 30.33 -4.26
CA LYS A 46 -2.92 30.63 -5.64
C LYS A 46 -2.10 29.49 -6.25
N THR A 47 -1.19 28.90 -5.48
CA THR A 47 -0.42 27.73 -5.92
C THR A 47 -1.32 26.51 -6.09
N LEU A 48 -2.24 26.25 -5.15
CA LEU A 48 -3.20 25.15 -5.29
C LEU A 48 -4.09 25.31 -6.54
N TYR A 49 -4.54 26.53 -6.85
CA TYR A 49 -5.28 26.80 -8.08
C TYR A 49 -4.49 26.46 -9.35
N ARG A 50 -3.18 26.72 -9.36
CA ARG A 50 -2.30 26.35 -10.49
C ARG A 50 -2.14 24.84 -10.61
N VAL A 51 -2.03 24.14 -9.47
CA VAL A 51 -2.01 22.67 -9.40
C VAL A 51 -3.29 22.08 -9.97
N GLU A 52 -4.46 22.57 -9.56
CA GLU A 52 -5.78 22.09 -10.05
C GLU A 52 -6.02 22.36 -11.54
N ARG A 53 -5.27 23.29 -12.14
CA ARG A 53 -5.28 23.55 -13.59
C ARG A 53 -4.26 22.74 -14.37
N GLY A 54 -3.39 21.99 -13.71
CA GLY A 54 -2.30 21.25 -14.36
C GLY A 54 -1.21 22.17 -14.92
N ASP A 55 -0.81 23.20 -14.18
CA ASP A 55 0.28 24.08 -14.58
C ASP A 55 1.64 23.33 -14.51
N PRO A 56 2.35 23.15 -15.64
CA PRO A 56 3.61 22.40 -15.69
C PRO A 56 4.79 23.16 -15.08
N ALA A 57 4.66 24.46 -14.82
CA ALA A 57 5.68 25.25 -14.14
C ALA A 57 5.61 25.12 -12.61
N VAL A 58 4.64 24.38 -12.08
CA VAL A 58 4.59 24.03 -10.66
C VAL A 58 5.46 22.80 -10.43
N ALA A 59 6.34 22.86 -9.44
CA ALA A 59 7.24 21.76 -9.13
C ALA A 59 6.45 20.49 -8.73
N LEU A 60 6.92 19.32 -9.18
CA LEU A 60 6.30 18.03 -8.87
C LEU A 60 6.16 17.79 -7.35
N GLY A 61 7.12 18.25 -6.56
CA GLY A 61 7.03 18.17 -5.09
C GLY A 61 5.82 18.90 -4.50
N ILE A 62 5.33 19.95 -5.16
CA ILE A 62 4.09 20.63 -4.75
C ILE A 62 2.86 19.78 -5.06
N TYR A 63 2.81 19.14 -6.23
CA TYR A 63 1.77 18.17 -6.55
C TYR A 63 1.75 17.02 -5.53
N ALA A 64 2.92 16.48 -5.17
CA ALA A 64 3.04 15.43 -4.16
C ALA A 64 2.51 15.87 -2.78
N ARG A 65 2.82 17.09 -2.33
CA ARG A 65 2.28 17.64 -1.06
C ARG A 65 0.76 17.81 -1.10
N VAL A 66 0.20 18.21 -2.24
CA VAL A 66 -1.26 18.29 -2.41
C VAL A 66 -1.90 16.90 -2.38
N LEU A 67 -1.31 15.92 -3.05
CA LEU A 67 -1.77 14.53 -3.01
C LEU A 67 -1.71 13.98 -1.58
N GLN A 68 -0.65 14.24 -0.83
CA GLN A 68 -0.53 13.88 0.58
C GLN A 68 -1.61 14.54 1.45
N ALA A 69 -1.89 15.82 1.24
CA ALA A 69 -2.97 16.53 1.93
C ALA A 69 -4.36 15.92 1.62
N LEU A 70 -4.49 15.30 0.45
CA LEU A 70 -5.65 14.55 -0.01
C LEU A 70 -5.52 13.04 0.23
N ARG A 71 -4.53 12.51 0.98
CA ARG A 71 -4.37 11.05 1.20
C ARG A 71 -4.37 10.22 -0.10
N LEU A 72 -3.71 10.73 -1.14
CA LEU A 72 -3.55 10.12 -2.47
C LEU A 72 -2.07 9.98 -2.86
N GLU A 73 -1.15 10.08 -1.89
CA GLU A 73 0.29 9.98 -2.11
C GLU A 73 0.73 8.65 -2.73
N ASN A 74 -0.01 7.57 -2.48
CA ASN A 74 0.27 6.24 -3.03
C ASN A 74 0.11 6.20 -4.55
N ASP A 75 -0.67 7.08 -5.15
CA ASP A 75 -0.85 7.15 -6.61
C ASP A 75 0.46 7.50 -7.31
N LEU A 76 1.41 8.16 -6.62
CA LEU A 76 2.73 8.42 -7.17
C LEU A 76 3.51 7.12 -7.40
N ALA A 77 3.31 6.09 -6.59
CA ALA A 77 3.96 4.80 -6.76
C ALA A 77 3.45 4.05 -8.00
N ALA A 78 2.27 4.39 -8.51
CA ALA A 78 1.73 3.81 -9.73
C ALA A 78 2.33 4.43 -11.01
N ILE A 79 2.96 5.61 -10.92
CA ILE A 79 3.57 6.28 -12.08
C ILE A 79 4.76 5.45 -12.56
N ALA A 80 4.68 5.01 -13.82
CA ALA A 80 5.69 4.16 -14.46
C ALA A 80 5.96 2.81 -13.76
N ALA A 81 5.03 2.34 -12.91
CA ALA A 81 5.15 1.04 -12.25
C ALA A 81 5.17 -0.12 -13.26
N ASP A 82 4.48 0.04 -14.40
CA ASP A 82 4.28 -1.03 -15.37
C ASP A 82 4.83 -0.65 -16.76
N ASP A 83 6.15 -0.76 -16.92
CA ASP A 83 6.85 -0.50 -18.18
C ASP A 83 6.79 -1.72 -19.13
N VAL A 84 5.62 -1.93 -19.72
CA VAL A 84 5.37 -3.02 -20.68
C VAL A 84 6.34 -2.97 -21.87
N LEU A 85 6.67 -1.76 -22.35
CA LEU A 85 7.58 -1.59 -23.48
C LEU A 85 9.00 -1.99 -23.08
N GLY A 86 9.48 -1.52 -21.93
CA GLY A 86 10.78 -1.89 -21.38
C GLY A 86 10.93 -3.40 -21.21
N ARG A 87 9.91 -4.08 -20.67
CA ARG A 87 9.91 -5.55 -20.56
C ARG A 87 10.03 -6.25 -21.91
N LYS A 88 9.25 -5.81 -22.90
CA LYS A 88 9.35 -6.36 -24.26
C LYS A 88 10.72 -6.16 -24.90
N LEU A 89 11.32 -4.98 -24.71
CA LEU A 89 12.67 -4.70 -25.22
C LEU A 89 13.74 -5.56 -24.50
N GLN A 90 13.56 -5.83 -23.21
CA GLN A 90 14.41 -6.75 -22.46
C GLN A 90 14.29 -8.19 -22.97
N ASP A 91 13.07 -8.65 -23.24
CA ASP A 91 12.80 -9.99 -23.79
C ASP A 91 13.43 -10.19 -25.17
N LEU A 92 13.40 -9.16 -26.03
CA LEU A 92 14.06 -9.20 -27.35
C LEU A 92 15.59 -9.28 -27.26
N ASN A 93 16.20 -8.71 -26.22
CA ASN A 93 17.65 -8.72 -25.99
C ASN A 93 18.13 -9.99 -25.26
N LEU A 94 17.23 -10.82 -24.74
CA LEU A 94 17.58 -12.12 -24.20
C LEU A 94 17.81 -13.09 -25.35
N GLU A 95 19.06 -13.36 -25.71
CA GLU A 95 19.37 -14.45 -26.64
C GLU A 95 18.82 -15.77 -26.06
N PRO A 96 17.95 -16.49 -26.81
CA PRO A 96 17.44 -17.76 -26.35
C PRO A 96 18.61 -18.75 -26.26
N LYS A 97 19.04 -19.08 -25.04
CA LYS A 97 20.02 -20.14 -24.83
C LYS A 97 19.46 -21.42 -25.43
N THR A 98 20.19 -22.01 -26.38
CA THR A 98 19.81 -23.25 -27.09
C THR A 98 19.68 -24.46 -26.16
N ARG A 99 20.07 -24.33 -24.88
CA ARG A 99 20.07 -25.40 -23.90
C ARG A 99 19.58 -24.91 -22.54
N ALA A 100 18.79 -25.74 -21.86
CA ALA A 100 18.39 -25.50 -20.48
C ALA A 100 19.61 -25.48 -19.53
N PRO A 101 19.62 -24.60 -18.52
CA PRO A 101 20.71 -24.57 -17.54
C PRO A 101 20.75 -25.87 -16.74
N LYS A 102 21.95 -26.46 -16.61
CA LYS A 102 22.17 -27.70 -15.85
C LYS A 102 21.84 -27.45 -14.38
N ARG A 103 20.78 -28.10 -13.87
CA ARG A 103 20.39 -28.07 -12.45
C ARG A 103 21.57 -28.55 -11.61
N LYS A 104 22.24 -27.64 -10.88
CA LYS A 104 23.17 -28.03 -9.81
C LYS A 104 22.31 -28.58 -8.68
N VAL A 105 22.21 -29.91 -8.60
CA VAL A 105 21.64 -30.57 -7.43
C VAL A 105 22.53 -30.18 -6.25
N ALA A 106 22.00 -29.38 -5.33
CA ALA A 106 22.67 -29.13 -4.07
C ALA A 106 22.84 -30.49 -3.38
N ALA A 107 24.09 -30.87 -3.15
CA ALA A 107 24.45 -32.09 -2.44
C ALA A 107 24.02 -31.95 -0.98
N ASN A 108 22.81 -32.41 -0.65
CA ASN A 108 22.45 -32.79 0.72
C ASN A 108 22.20 -34.29 0.73
N ASN A 109 23.03 -34.97 1.51
CA ASN A 109 23.21 -36.40 1.61
C ASN A 109 21.96 -37.12 2.19
N PRO A 110 21.45 -38.20 1.57
CA PRO A 110 20.43 -39.05 2.17
C PRO A 110 21.08 -40.32 2.75
N HIS A 111 21.18 -40.42 4.08
CA HIS A 111 21.23 -41.72 4.74
C HIS A 111 19.90 -41.96 5.47
N GLN A 112 19.21 -42.99 5.00
CA GLN A 112 18.04 -43.67 5.57
C GLN A 112 18.49 -44.44 6.83
N GLU A 113 17.66 -44.72 7.85
CA GLU A 113 16.70 -45.84 7.91
C GLU A 113 15.69 -45.66 9.09
N GLU A 114 14.40 -45.93 8.84
CA GLU A 114 13.25 -46.10 9.78
C GLU A 114 13.30 -47.50 10.46
N PRO A 115 12.42 -47.98 11.40
CA PRO A 115 11.23 -47.40 12.08
C PRO A 115 11.16 -47.67 13.62
N GLY A 116 10.25 -47.00 14.35
CA GLY A 116 10.03 -47.28 15.78
C GLY A 116 8.69 -46.78 16.31
N LEU A 117 7.67 -47.62 16.21
CA LEU A 117 6.32 -47.42 16.77
C LEU A 117 6.37 -47.45 18.32
N ALA A 118 6.26 -46.29 18.97
CA ALA A 118 5.98 -46.20 20.40
C ALA A 118 4.55 -45.72 20.61
N ILE A 119 3.64 -46.66 20.87
CA ILE A 119 2.27 -46.42 21.32
C ILE A 119 2.33 -46.03 22.80
N PRO A 120 1.77 -44.89 23.27
CA PRO A 120 1.45 -44.75 24.67
C PRO A 120 0.06 -45.36 24.90
N ALA A 121 0.04 -46.63 25.32
CA ALA A 121 -1.13 -47.24 25.92
C ALA A 121 -1.09 -47.01 27.44
N GLN A 122 -2.00 -46.20 27.98
CA GLN A 122 -2.95 -46.60 29.03
C GLN A 122 -3.83 -45.41 29.50
N SER A 123 -5.13 -45.69 29.55
CA SER A 123 -6.24 -44.83 30.02
C SER A 123 -6.45 -44.98 31.55
N PRO A 124 -7.66 -44.74 32.11
CA PRO A 124 -8.15 -43.49 32.72
C PRO A 124 -8.48 -43.64 34.23
N GLN A 125 -8.39 -42.59 35.06
CA GLN A 125 -9.13 -42.55 36.34
C GLN A 125 -9.67 -41.16 36.70
N ALA A 126 -10.88 -41.16 37.26
CA ALA A 126 -11.76 -40.01 37.47
C ALA A 126 -12.04 -39.77 38.96
N LYS A 127 -12.14 -38.47 39.33
CA LYS A 127 -12.92 -37.82 40.43
C LYS A 127 -12.50 -38.15 41.89
N PRO A 128 -12.92 -37.37 42.94
CA PRO A 128 -13.88 -36.24 42.98
C PRO A 128 -13.47 -34.97 43.77
N GLY A 129 -14.12 -33.85 43.41
CA GLY A 129 -14.71 -32.77 44.25
C GLY A 129 -14.07 -32.25 45.55
N THR A 130 -13.96 -30.91 45.64
CA THR A 130 -14.58 -30.11 46.73
C THR A 130 -14.72 -28.64 46.29
N ARG A 131 -15.96 -28.16 46.11
CA ARG A 131 -16.29 -26.71 46.06
C ARG A 131 -16.59 -26.24 47.48
N LYS A 132 -15.85 -25.25 47.99
CA LYS A 132 -16.24 -24.51 49.20
C LYS A 132 -17.24 -23.40 48.86
N PRO A 133 -18.12 -23.04 49.81
CA PRO A 133 -19.38 -22.34 49.53
C PRO A 133 -19.23 -20.81 49.51
N ARG A 134 -20.08 -20.14 48.73
CA ARG A 134 -20.34 -18.70 48.84
C ARG A 134 -21.17 -18.44 50.11
N LYS A 135 -20.62 -17.63 51.03
CA LYS A 135 -21.37 -17.00 52.12
C LYS A 135 -22.31 -15.95 51.53
N ASN A 136 -23.62 -16.19 51.61
CA ASN A 136 -24.62 -15.13 51.62
C ASN A 136 -25.24 -15.12 53.02
N LEU A 137 -25.27 -13.95 53.66
CA LEU A 137 -25.96 -13.71 54.92
C LEU A 137 -27.30 -13.01 54.62
N PRO A 138 -28.42 -13.36 55.29
CA PRO A 138 -29.76 -12.94 54.88
C PRO A 138 -30.24 -11.71 55.68
N ARG A 139 -31.38 -11.15 55.28
CA ARG A 139 -32.57 -11.11 56.15
C ARG A 139 -33.84 -10.75 55.38
N LYS A 140 -34.87 -11.55 55.67
CA LYS A 140 -36.28 -11.29 55.39
C LYS A 140 -36.74 -10.17 56.32
N ASP A 141 -37.42 -9.18 55.77
CA ASP A 141 -38.49 -8.47 56.46
C ASP A 141 -39.76 -8.70 55.65
N GLN A 142 -40.72 -9.41 56.26
CA GLN A 142 -42.16 -9.28 56.01
C GLN A 142 -42.92 -10.14 57.03
N ALA A 143 -43.41 -9.46 58.07
CA ALA A 143 -44.70 -9.65 58.72
C ALA A 143 -45.02 -8.36 59.46
#